data_AF-A0A917TUI6-F1
#
_entry.id   AF-A0A917TUI6-F1
#
_cell.length_a   1.000
_cell.length_b   1.000
_cell.length_c   1.000
_cell.angle_alpha   90.00
_cell.angle_beta   90.00
_cell.angle_gamma   90.00
#
_symmetry.space_group_name_H-M   'P 1'
#
loop_
_entity.id
_entity.type
_entity.pdbx_description
1 polymer ?
#
loop_
_entity_poly.entity_id
_entity_poly.type
_entity_poly.pdbx_seq_one_letter_code
_entity_poly.pdbx_strand_id
1 'polypeptide(L)' 'MLPTLLLIFAGVLVGGALSLHRQGAPRGAVVVTGLLAVLATAAGVLWLLPGDGS' A
#
# COMPACT_ATOMS: atom_id res chain seq x y z
N MET A 1 -7.78 14.84 0.57
CA MET A 1 -6.40 14.55 1.07
C MET A 1 -6.18 13.09 1.44
N LEU A 2 -7.17 12.39 2.00
CA LEU A 2 -7.02 10.97 2.33
C LEU A 2 -6.61 10.04 1.14
N PRO A 3 -6.93 10.25 -0.17
CA PRO A 3 -6.47 9.33 -1.21
C PRO A 3 -4.96 9.49 -1.43
N THR A 4 -4.50 10.74 -1.42
CA THR A 4 -3.08 11.09 -1.46
C THR A 4 -2.32 10.46 -0.29
N LEU A 5 -2.89 10.49 0.93
CA LEU A 5 -2.28 9.84 2.09
C LEU A 5 -2.20 8.31 1.93
N LEU A 6 -3.25 7.66 1.41
CA LEU A 6 -3.25 6.22 1.14
C LEU A 6 -2.17 5.85 0.12
N LEU A 7 -1.97 6.65 -0.92
CA LEU A 7 -0.94 6.44 -1.93
C LEU A 7 0.48 6.66 -1.39
N ILE A 8 0.68 7.70 -0.58
CA ILE A 8 1.95 7.93 0.13
C ILE A 8 2.25 6.73 1.03
N PHE A 9 1.27 6.30 1.82
CA PHE A 9 1.40 5.16 2.72
C PHE A 9 1.67 3.86 1.95
N ALA A 10 1.02 3.65 0.81
CA ALA A 10 1.31 2.53 -0.09
C ALA A 10 2.78 2.54 -0.54
N GLY A 11 3.32 3.68 -0.96
CA GLY A 11 4.73 3.81 -1.32
C GLY A 11 5.67 3.47 -0.16
N VAL A 12 5.36 3.95 1.05
CA VAL A 12 6.11 3.60 2.28
C VAL A 12 6.05 2.11 2.57
N LEU A 13 4.89 1.48 2.45
CA LEU A 13 4.72 0.04 2.67
C LEU A 13 5.46 -0.81 1.63
N VAL A 14 5.47 -0.40 0.34
CA VAL A 14 6.28 -1.06 -0.70
C VAL A 14 7.77 -0.97 -0.35
N GLY A 15 8.25 0.22 0.02
CA GLY A 15 9.63 0.41 0.47
C GLY A 15 9.95 -0.43 1.72
N GLY A 16 9.01 -0.48 2.66
CA GLY A 16 9.09 -1.29 3.88
C GLY A 16 9.17 -2.78 3.58
N ALA A 17 8.32 -3.32 2.70
CA ALA A 17 8.32 -4.72 2.30
C ALA A 17 9.63 -5.11 1.58
N LEU A 18 10.12 -4.25 0.67
CA LEU A 18 11.41 -4.46 -0.01
C LEU A 18 12.58 -4.42 0.98
N SER A 19 12.54 -3.50 1.93
CA SER A 19 13.54 -3.40 3.00
C SER A 19 13.54 -4.66 3.87
N LEU A 20 12.35 -5.13 4.28
CA LEU A 20 12.18 -6.35 5.07
C LEU A 20 12.69 -7.59 4.34
N HIS A 21 12.39 -7.69 3.03
CA HIS A 21 12.86 -8.77 2.19
C HIS A 21 14.39 -8.79 2.11
N ARG A 22 15.04 -7.63 1.93
CA ARG A 22 16.50 -7.50 1.89
C ARG A 22 17.17 -7.78 3.24
N GLN A 23 16.47 -7.51 4.34
CA GLN A 23 16.93 -7.81 5.70
C GLN A 23 16.78 -9.29 6.09
N GLY A 24 16.26 -10.14 5.19
CA GLY A 24 16.05 -11.56 5.47
C GLY A 24 14.97 -11.81 6.52
N ALA A 25 14.03 -10.87 6.68
CA ALA A 25 12.98 -10.97 7.69
C ALA A 25 12.04 -12.16 7.44
N PRO A 26 11.25 -12.58 8.46
CA PRO A 26 10.30 -13.67 8.32
C PRO A 26 9.37 -13.46 7.13
N ARG A 27 9.19 -14.51 6.31
CA ARG A 27 8.37 -14.46 5.10
C ARG A 27 6.96 -13.93 5.35
N GLY A 28 6.35 -14.31 6.49
CA GLY A 28 5.02 -13.82 6.87
C GLY A 28 4.96 -12.30 7.02
N ALA A 29 5.99 -11.67 7.59
CA ALA A 29 6.03 -10.23 7.75
C ALA A 29 6.13 -9.53 6.39
N VAL A 30 6.98 -10.01 5.50
CA VAL A 30 7.13 -9.48 4.13
C VAL A 30 5.79 -9.56 3.37
N VAL A 31 5.12 -10.71 3.46
CA VAL A 31 3.84 -10.96 2.77
C VAL A 31 2.74 -10.04 3.30
N VAL A 32 2.59 -9.92 4.62
CA VAL A 32 1.56 -9.06 5.21
C VAL A 32 1.79 -7.59 4.87
N THR A 33 3.02 -7.09 4.97
CA THR A 33 3.34 -5.71 4.57
C THR A 33 3.08 -5.48 3.08
N GLY A 34 3.43 -6.43 2.23
CA GLY A 34 3.13 -6.37 0.79
C GLY A 34 1.61 -6.34 0.50
N LEU A 35 0.82 -7.18 1.18
CA LEU A 35 -0.63 -7.18 1.05
C LEU A 35 -1.25 -5.84 1.46
N LEU A 36 -0.79 -5.26 2.56
CA LEU A 36 -1.24 -3.94 2.99
C LEU A 36 -0.91 -2.85 1.96
N ALA A 37 0.26 -2.92 1.34
CA ALA A 37 0.66 -1.98 0.29
C ALA A 37 -0.30 -2.05 -0.91
N VAL A 38 -0.69 -3.26 -1.32
CA VAL A 38 -1.65 -3.49 -2.40
C VAL A 38 -3.02 -2.92 -2.04
N LEU A 39 -3.53 -3.20 -0.83
CA LEU A 39 -4.82 -2.68 -0.37
C LEU A 39 -4.85 -1.15 -0.30
N ALA A 40 -3.78 -0.53 0.23
CA ALA A 40 -3.67 0.93 0.29
C ALA A 40 -3.62 1.55 -1.12
N THR A 41 -2.91 0.91 -2.05
CA THR A 41 -2.89 1.33 -3.46
C THR A 41 -4.28 1.24 -4.08
N ALA A 42 -4.95 0.10 -3.93
CA ALA A 42 -6.29 -0.12 -4.46
C ALA A 42 -7.30 0.89 -3.89
N ALA A 43 -7.31 1.10 -2.57
CA ALA A 43 -8.19 2.07 -1.92
C ALA A 43 -7.89 3.51 -2.37
N GLY A 44 -6.62 3.90 -2.45
CA GLY A 44 -6.21 5.22 -2.92
C GLY A 44 -6.62 5.48 -4.37
N VAL A 45 -6.44 4.49 -5.24
CA VAL A 45 -6.83 4.57 -6.66
C VAL A 45 -8.35 4.58 -6.83
N LEU A 46 -9.08 3.65 -6.20
CA LEU A 46 -10.53 3.55 -6.30
C LEU A 46 -11.24 4.82 -5.81
N TRP A 47 -10.66 5.51 -4.84
CA TRP A 47 -11.25 6.75 -4.33
C TRP A 47 -10.89 7.99 -5.16
N LEU A 48 -9.88 7.89 -6.03
CA LEU A 48 -9.57 8.89 -7.05
C LEU A 48 -10.32 8.65 -8.37
N LEU A 49 -10.90 7.45 -8.57
CA LEU A 49 -11.79 7.24 -9.71
C LEU A 49 -12.97 8.21 -9.58
N PRO A 50 -13.31 8.96 -10.65
CA PRO A 50 -14.52 9.76 -10.68
C PRO A 50 -15.71 8.82 -10.44
N GLY A 51 -16.42 9.01 -9.33
CA GLY A 51 -17.69 8.34 -9.12
C GLY A 51 -18.74 9.00 -10.00
N ASP A 52 -19.60 8.21 -10.63
CA ASP A 52 -20.90 8.72 -11.06
C ASP A 52 -21.56 9.31 -9.80
N GLY A 53 -21.65 10.64 -9.77
CA GLY A 53 -22.16 11.37 -8.62
C GLY A 53 -23.59 10.91 -8.31
N SER A 54 -23.80 10.39 -7.11
CA SER A 54 -25.11 10.40 -6.47
C SER A 54 -25.34 11.76 -5.84
#